data_AF-A0A1D2QZL3-F1
#
_entry.id   AF-A0A1D2QZL3-F1
#
_cell.length_a   1.000
_cell.length_b   1.000
_cell.length_c   1.000
_cell.angle_alpha   90.00
_cell.angle_beta   90.00
_cell.angle_gamma   90.00
#
_symmetry.space_group_name_H-M   'P 1'
#
loop_
_entity.id
_entity.type
_entity.pdbx_description
1 polymer ?
#
loop_
_entity_poly.entity_id
_entity_poly.type
_entity_poly.pdbx_seq_one_letter_code
_entity_poly.pdbx_strand_id
1 'polypeptide(L)'
;MRELTKTDVNYFIMDRIGPQVYAGNIDRLSDQDYRVSFGVVFPKLIKDFTAGEEEYLRYIKFDNLKSYEFAYEKELIPKSRIDRMEIYSKAYSKLYELSLDTEAIVLDATYPYLAKISFVRTALNPIYSILAKINRDDVAKPMEFTINQRKYFDLLESQELIRKKLNTNSYERGNAFIRIEDLLEDAKKDEIINHVFGFAIKKGKKYIIDHLKIRSIIPFLRIANTYYSLALKANELIHTTVDELILEHRNIYNTGLGCQFRTKFEMHLDNVIQEAGILEEDKYYYGKENIFKELQEKARTVKIMSAIGY
;
A
#
# COMPACT_ATOMS: atom_id res chain seq x y z
N MET A 1 8.05 -33.07 37.18
CA MET A 1 7.65 -33.13 35.75
C MET A 1 8.40 -32.04 35.01
N ARG A 2 8.91 -32.33 33.82
CA ARG A 2 9.56 -31.31 32.98
C ARG A 2 8.48 -30.41 32.39
N GLU A 3 8.65 -29.10 32.50
CA GLU A 3 7.74 -28.13 31.89
C GLU A 3 7.98 -28.05 30.38
N LEU A 4 6.90 -27.90 29.60
CA LEU A 4 7.02 -27.74 28.15
C LEU A 4 7.66 -26.39 27.83
N THR A 5 8.82 -26.39 27.18
CA THR A 5 9.48 -25.15 26.79
C THR A 5 9.15 -24.74 25.37
N LYS A 6 9.31 -23.45 25.06
CA LYS A 6 9.20 -22.92 23.69
C LYS A 6 10.16 -23.61 22.71
N THR A 7 11.34 -23.97 23.20
CA THR A 7 12.36 -24.70 22.45
C THR A 7 11.87 -26.09 22.05
N ASP A 8 11.26 -26.82 22.98
CA ASP A 8 10.70 -28.16 22.71
C ASP A 8 9.62 -28.10 21.62
N VAL A 9 8.73 -27.11 21.70
CA VAL A 9 7.68 -26.94 20.67
C VAL A 9 8.28 -26.50 19.34
N ASN A 10 9.25 -25.60 19.32
CA ASN A 10 9.88 -25.16 18.07
C ASN A 10 10.61 -26.31 17.35
N TYR A 11 11.29 -27.21 18.08
CA TYR A 11 11.88 -28.40 17.46
C TYR A 11 10.82 -29.28 16.79
N PHE A 12 9.70 -29.53 17.47
CA PHE A 12 8.57 -30.24 16.90
C PHE A 12 8.02 -29.53 15.64
N ILE A 13 7.83 -28.21 15.70
CA ILE A 13 7.32 -27.42 14.57
C ILE A 13 8.27 -27.47 13.38
N MET A 14 9.58 -27.31 13.59
CA MET A 14 10.57 -27.33 12.51
C MET A 14 10.61 -28.68 11.80
N ASP A 15 10.55 -29.78 12.56
CA ASP A 15 10.54 -31.16 12.03
C ASP A 15 9.20 -31.51 11.35
N ARG A 16 8.08 -31.10 11.94
CA ARG A 16 6.73 -31.58 11.55
C ARG A 16 5.87 -30.57 10.82
N ILE A 17 6.32 -29.35 10.58
CA ILE A 17 5.53 -28.30 9.91
C ILE A 17 6.37 -27.58 8.88
N GLY A 18 7.46 -26.94 9.31
CA GLY A 18 8.39 -26.24 8.44
C GLY A 18 9.16 -25.14 9.18
N PRO A 19 10.30 -24.71 8.61
CA PRO A 19 11.25 -23.81 9.27
C PRO A 19 10.75 -22.36 9.45
N GLN A 20 9.67 -21.99 8.76
CA GLN A 20 9.07 -20.65 8.83
C GLN A 20 8.00 -20.53 9.92
N VAL A 21 7.57 -21.64 10.53
CA VAL A 21 6.57 -21.65 11.58
C VAL A 21 7.28 -21.65 12.94
N TYR A 22 6.76 -20.92 13.91
CA TYR A 22 7.29 -20.89 15.27
C TYR A 22 6.16 -20.93 16.30
N ALA A 23 6.48 -21.40 17.50
CA ALA A 23 5.60 -21.32 18.66
C ALA A 23 5.51 -19.87 19.15
N GLY A 24 4.31 -19.36 19.29
CA GLY A 24 3.99 -18.07 19.89
C GLY A 24 3.81 -18.21 21.41
N ASN A 25 2.57 -18.00 21.86
CA ASN A 25 2.16 -18.16 23.25
C ASN A 25 1.96 -19.64 23.58
N ILE A 26 2.35 -20.03 24.79
CA ILE A 26 2.18 -21.38 25.32
C ILE A 26 1.39 -21.25 26.62
N ASP A 27 0.14 -21.69 26.59
CA ASP A 27 -0.77 -21.64 27.73
C ASP A 27 -0.92 -23.05 28.29
N ARG A 28 -0.59 -23.25 29.57
CA ARG A 28 -0.82 -24.52 30.26
C ARG A 28 -2.32 -24.65 30.58
N LEU A 29 -2.96 -25.70 30.05
CA LEU A 29 -4.37 -26.00 30.28
C LEU A 29 -4.58 -26.95 31.47
N SER A 30 -3.69 -27.93 31.62
CA SER A 30 -3.70 -28.91 32.70
C SER A 30 -2.27 -29.34 33.04
N ASP A 31 -2.10 -30.38 33.86
CA ASP A 31 -0.76 -30.82 34.24
C ASP A 31 0.11 -31.24 33.07
N GLN A 32 -0.51 -31.83 32.05
CA GLN A 32 0.15 -32.35 30.85
C GLN A 32 -0.36 -31.70 29.56
N ASP A 33 -1.43 -30.89 29.61
CA ASP A 33 -2.01 -30.29 28.43
C ASP A 33 -1.61 -28.83 28.25
N TYR A 34 -1.25 -28.49 27.02
CA TYR A 34 -0.83 -27.16 26.62
C TYR A 34 -1.57 -26.72 25.37
N ARG A 35 -1.92 -25.43 25.30
CA ARG A 35 -2.35 -24.77 24.08
C ARG A 35 -1.19 -23.94 23.57
N VAL A 36 -0.78 -24.18 22.34
CA VAL A 36 0.31 -23.43 21.71
C VAL A 36 -0.23 -22.68 20.52
N SER A 37 -0.07 -21.36 20.50
CA SER A 37 -0.31 -20.55 19.31
C SER A 37 0.87 -20.66 18.36
N PHE A 38 0.61 -20.71 17.07
CA PHE A 38 1.62 -20.76 16.02
C PHE A 38 1.67 -19.42 15.29
N GLY A 39 2.88 -18.98 15.00
CA GLY A 39 3.17 -17.84 14.14
C GLY A 39 3.96 -18.27 12.91
N VAL A 40 4.03 -17.38 11.93
CA VAL A 40 4.86 -17.54 10.71
C VAL A 40 5.81 -16.36 10.58
N VAL A 41 7.03 -16.64 10.14
CA VAL A 41 8.03 -15.63 9.80
C VAL A 41 8.42 -15.74 8.33
N PHE A 42 8.37 -14.62 7.62
CA PHE A 42 8.85 -14.50 6.25
C PHE A 42 10.17 -13.73 6.23
N PRO A 43 11.30 -14.38 5.90
CA PRO A 43 12.54 -13.65 5.67
C PRO A 43 12.44 -12.84 4.37
N LYS A 44 12.93 -11.61 4.41
CA LYS A 44 13.02 -10.72 3.27
C LYS A 44 14.42 -10.14 3.21
N LEU A 45 15.15 -10.48 2.16
CA LEU A 45 16.41 -9.83 1.80
C LEU A 45 16.08 -8.58 0.99
N ILE A 46 16.69 -7.46 1.35
CA ILE A 46 16.59 -6.17 0.66
C ILE A 46 18.02 -5.74 0.35
N LYS A 47 18.27 -5.37 -0.89
CA LYS A 47 19.59 -4.95 -1.34
C LYS A 47 19.58 -3.46 -1.63
N ASP A 48 20.57 -2.75 -1.11
CA ASP A 48 20.90 -1.39 -1.49
C ASP A 48 22.17 -1.41 -2.34
N PHE A 49 22.05 -1.02 -3.60
CA PHE A 49 23.11 -1.09 -4.59
C PHE A 49 24.03 0.15 -4.61
N THR A 50 24.05 0.96 -3.55
CA THR A 50 25.09 1.99 -3.37
C THR A 50 26.51 1.41 -3.43
N ALA A 51 27.53 2.26 -3.46
CA ALA A 51 28.94 1.88 -3.64
C ALA A 51 29.48 0.86 -2.61
N GLY A 52 28.72 0.51 -1.56
CA GLY A 52 29.04 -0.52 -0.56
C GLY A 52 28.18 -1.79 -0.59
N GLU A 53 27.19 -1.90 -1.48
CA GLU A 53 26.25 -3.04 -1.60
C GLU A 53 25.72 -3.56 -0.24
N GLU A 54 24.93 -2.75 0.46
CA GLU A 54 24.36 -3.15 1.75
C GLU A 54 23.20 -4.14 1.57
N GLU A 55 23.15 -5.16 2.44
CA GLU A 55 22.05 -6.13 2.47
C GLU A 55 21.31 -6.10 3.81
N TYR A 56 20.01 -5.83 3.76
CA TYR A 56 19.13 -5.88 4.93
C TYR A 56 18.34 -7.18 4.93
N LEU A 57 18.64 -8.06 5.89
CA LEU A 57 17.78 -9.20 6.20
C LEU A 57 16.73 -8.77 7.22
N ARG A 58 15.46 -8.82 6.81
CA ARG A 58 14.31 -8.47 7.63
C ARG A 58 13.38 -9.66 7.78
N TYR A 59 12.67 -9.72 8.90
CA TYR A 59 11.75 -10.81 9.21
C TYR A 59 10.35 -10.23 9.41
N ILE A 60 9.42 -10.56 8.51
CA ILE A 60 8.02 -10.19 8.65
C ILE A 60 7.34 -11.27 9.49
N LYS A 61 6.93 -10.92 10.70
CA LYS A 61 6.39 -11.87 11.68
C LYS A 61 4.88 -11.69 11.81
N PHE A 62 4.17 -12.82 11.76
CA PHE A 62 2.75 -12.87 12.06
C PHE A 62 2.50 -13.86 13.19
N ASP A 63 2.25 -13.33 14.38
CA ASP A 63 1.91 -14.12 15.56
C ASP A 63 0.44 -14.59 15.54
N ASN A 64 0.18 -15.60 16.37
CA ASN A 64 -1.17 -16.06 16.75
C ASN A 64 -2.10 -16.35 15.57
N LEU A 65 -1.59 -17.05 14.55
CA LEU A 65 -2.37 -17.40 13.36
C LEU A 65 -3.37 -18.53 13.64
N LYS A 66 -2.94 -19.51 14.45
CA LYS A 66 -3.75 -20.65 14.85
C LYS A 66 -3.19 -21.23 16.14
N SER A 67 -4.03 -21.81 16.98
CA SER A 67 -3.57 -22.54 18.16
C SER A 67 -3.95 -24.01 18.06
N TYR A 68 -3.07 -24.86 18.58
CA TYR A 68 -3.27 -26.30 18.68
C TYR A 68 -3.05 -26.74 20.13
N GLU A 69 -3.75 -27.80 20.53
CA GLU A 69 -3.61 -28.40 21.85
C GLU A 69 -2.68 -29.61 21.76
N PHE A 70 -1.83 -29.74 22.76
CA PHE A 70 -0.83 -30.78 22.88
C PHE A 70 -0.90 -31.43 24.24
N ALA A 71 -0.68 -32.74 24.28
CA ALA A 71 -0.29 -33.45 25.49
C ALA A 71 1.24 -33.53 25.54
N TYR A 72 1.83 -33.30 26.71
CA TYR A 72 3.27 -33.36 26.94
C TYR A 72 3.58 -34.23 28.15
N GLU A 73 4.15 -35.41 27.89
CA GLU A 73 4.67 -36.31 28.91
C GLU A 73 6.17 -36.53 28.74
N LYS A 74 6.54 -37.21 27.65
CA LYS A 74 7.94 -37.42 27.20
C LYS A 74 8.19 -36.76 25.85
N GLU A 75 7.18 -36.77 25.00
CA GLU A 75 7.16 -36.16 23.67
C GLU A 75 5.93 -35.26 23.54
N LEU A 76 5.98 -34.36 22.57
CA LEU A 76 4.89 -33.45 22.27
C LEU A 76 3.90 -34.13 21.31
N ILE A 77 2.69 -34.42 21.79
CA ILE A 77 1.66 -35.14 21.03
C ILE A 77 0.52 -34.18 20.70
N PRO A 78 0.27 -33.84 19.41
CA PRO A 78 -0.86 -32.99 19.05
C PRO A 78 -2.18 -33.72 19.26
N LYS A 79 -3.15 -33.08 19.93
CA LYS A 79 -4.50 -33.63 20.15
C LYS A 79 -5.37 -33.61 18.89
N SER A 80 -4.97 -32.87 17.87
CA SER A 80 -5.65 -32.77 16.58
C SER A 80 -4.66 -32.71 15.43
N ARG A 81 -5.13 -33.03 14.22
CA ARG A 81 -4.30 -32.91 13.02
C ARG A 81 -3.92 -31.44 12.81
N ILE A 82 -2.62 -31.19 12.68
CA ILE A 82 -2.10 -29.87 12.33
C ILE A 82 -2.28 -29.64 10.84
N ASP A 83 -3.12 -28.65 10.50
CA ASP A 83 -3.31 -28.20 9.13
C ASP A 83 -2.30 -27.10 8.79
N ARG A 84 -1.21 -27.51 8.14
CA ARG A 84 -0.17 -26.59 7.67
C ARG A 84 -0.72 -25.58 6.66
N MET A 85 -1.65 -26.00 5.80
CA MET A 85 -2.21 -25.13 4.76
C MET A 85 -3.05 -24.02 5.38
N GLU A 86 -3.78 -24.30 6.46
CA GLU A 86 -4.54 -23.27 7.18
C GLU A 86 -3.59 -22.20 7.76
N ILE A 87 -2.48 -22.60 8.38
CA ILE A 87 -1.50 -21.67 8.97
C ILE A 87 -0.89 -20.76 7.90
N TYR A 88 -0.38 -21.34 6.81
CA TYR A 88 0.22 -20.58 5.72
C TYR A 88 -0.81 -19.70 5.02
N SER A 89 -2.03 -20.21 4.76
CA SER A 89 -3.12 -19.42 4.16
C SER A 89 -3.41 -18.15 4.97
N LYS A 90 -3.52 -18.27 6.30
CA LYS A 90 -3.69 -17.11 7.18
C LYS A 90 -2.50 -16.16 7.16
N ALA A 91 -1.28 -16.68 7.12
CA ALA A 91 -0.06 -15.87 7.03
C ALA A 91 -0.01 -15.08 5.71
N TYR A 92 -0.33 -15.71 4.58
CA TYR A 92 -0.41 -15.05 3.27
C TYR A 92 -1.53 -14.03 3.20
N SER A 93 -2.70 -14.29 3.80
CA SER A 93 -3.76 -13.29 3.92
C SER A 93 -3.30 -12.05 4.70
N LYS A 94 -2.61 -12.22 5.83
CA LYS A 94 -2.03 -11.09 6.57
C LYS A 94 -0.95 -10.36 5.79
N LEU A 95 -0.13 -11.08 5.01
CA LEU A 95 0.88 -10.47 4.13
C LEU A 95 0.22 -9.61 3.03
N TYR A 96 -0.89 -10.09 2.48
CA TYR A 96 -1.69 -9.35 1.50
C TYR A 96 -2.36 -8.12 2.12
N GLU A 97 -2.94 -8.25 3.32
CA GLU A 97 -3.49 -7.11 4.09
C GLU A 97 -2.41 -6.05 4.34
N LEU A 98 -1.22 -6.45 4.79
CA LEU A 98 -0.07 -5.56 5.00
C LEU A 98 0.32 -4.82 3.71
N SER A 99 0.26 -5.50 2.56
CA SER A 99 0.50 -4.87 1.26
C SER A 99 -0.57 -3.85 0.88
N LEU A 100 -1.86 -4.13 1.19
CA LEU A 100 -2.95 -3.20 0.93
C LEU A 100 -2.85 -1.95 1.81
N ASP A 101 -2.49 -2.13 3.09
CA ASP A 101 -2.27 -1.03 4.03
C ASP A 101 -1.10 -0.14 3.58
N THR A 102 0.00 -0.77 3.13
CA THR A 102 1.14 -0.03 2.58
C THR A 102 0.75 0.73 1.30
N GLU A 103 0.01 0.11 0.39
CA GLU A 103 -0.46 0.78 -0.83
C GLU A 103 -1.41 1.96 -0.53
N ALA A 104 -2.25 1.83 0.50
CA ALA A 104 -3.12 2.90 0.95
C ALA A 104 -2.31 4.09 1.48
N ILE A 105 -1.30 3.83 2.33
CA ILE A 105 -0.40 4.85 2.86
C ILE A 105 0.43 5.50 1.75
N VAL A 106 0.90 4.73 0.77
CA VAL A 106 1.63 5.25 -0.39
C VAL A 106 0.74 6.14 -1.25
N LEU A 107 -0.49 5.73 -1.55
CA LEU A 107 -1.45 6.61 -2.25
C LEU A 107 -1.66 7.90 -1.45
N ASP A 108 -1.78 7.79 -0.14
CA ASP A 108 -2.04 8.90 0.76
C ASP A 108 -0.95 9.98 0.73
N ALA A 109 0.31 9.61 0.51
CA ALA A 109 1.45 10.52 0.39
C ALA A 109 1.75 10.94 -1.07
N THR A 110 1.39 10.09 -2.04
CA THR A 110 1.79 10.30 -3.45
C THR A 110 0.67 10.84 -4.35
N TYR A 111 -0.57 10.95 -3.87
CA TYR A 111 -1.70 11.38 -4.70
C TYR A 111 -1.51 12.72 -5.45
N PRO A 112 -0.87 13.78 -4.90
CA PRO A 112 -0.68 15.03 -5.64
C PRO A 112 0.28 14.85 -6.83
N TYR A 113 1.23 13.92 -6.70
CA TYR A 113 2.23 13.60 -7.71
C TYR A 113 1.65 12.70 -8.80
N LEU A 114 0.88 11.67 -8.43
CA LEU A 114 0.20 10.79 -9.39
C LEU A 114 -0.76 11.56 -10.32
N ALA A 115 -1.37 12.64 -9.80
CA ALA A 115 -2.23 13.54 -10.56
C ALA A 115 -1.49 14.32 -11.67
N LYS A 116 -0.15 14.37 -11.67
CA LYS A 116 0.65 15.04 -12.70
C LYS A 116 0.83 14.18 -13.95
N ILE A 117 0.74 12.86 -13.83
CA ILE A 117 0.92 11.93 -14.94
C ILE A 117 -0.15 12.17 -16.02
N SER A 118 0.28 12.43 -17.24
CA SER A 118 -0.55 12.77 -18.40
C SER A 118 -1.58 11.68 -18.70
N PHE A 119 -1.19 10.42 -18.56
CA PHE A 119 -2.10 9.28 -18.73
C PHE A 119 -3.23 9.26 -17.68
N VAL A 120 -2.90 9.61 -16.42
CA VAL A 120 -3.89 9.73 -15.34
C VAL A 120 -4.81 10.91 -15.58
N ARG A 121 -4.26 12.08 -15.93
CA ARG A 121 -5.04 13.28 -16.28
C ARG A 121 -6.00 13.03 -17.43
N THR A 122 -5.53 12.39 -18.49
CA THR A 122 -6.34 12.09 -19.68
C THR A 122 -7.50 11.15 -19.32
N ALA A 123 -7.22 10.08 -18.57
CA ALA A 123 -8.24 9.11 -18.17
C ALA A 123 -9.29 9.71 -17.21
N LEU A 124 -8.88 10.67 -16.38
CA LEU A 124 -9.73 11.35 -15.40
C LEU A 124 -10.08 12.79 -15.80
N ASN A 125 -9.95 13.11 -17.09
CA ASN A 125 -10.17 14.46 -17.60
C ASN A 125 -11.56 15.03 -17.24
N PRO A 126 -12.66 14.24 -17.20
CA PRO A 126 -13.93 14.75 -16.72
C PRO A 126 -13.88 15.35 -15.31
N ILE A 127 -13.18 14.70 -14.38
CA ILE A 127 -13.01 15.20 -13.00
C ILE A 127 -12.17 16.47 -13.02
N TYR A 128 -11.03 16.43 -13.71
CA TYR A 128 -10.12 17.57 -13.83
C TYR A 128 -10.81 18.80 -14.43
N SER A 129 -11.57 18.61 -15.52
CA SER A 129 -12.27 19.67 -16.24
C SER A 129 -13.32 20.37 -15.39
N ILE A 130 -14.08 19.63 -14.58
CA ILE A 130 -15.08 20.20 -13.65
C ILE A 130 -14.36 21.06 -12.60
N LEU A 131 -13.34 20.50 -11.96
CA LEU A 131 -12.59 21.19 -10.91
C LEU A 131 -11.87 22.44 -11.45
N ALA A 132 -11.25 22.35 -12.63
CA ALA A 132 -10.55 23.46 -13.27
C ALA A 132 -11.51 24.58 -13.67
N LYS A 133 -12.72 24.21 -14.16
CA LYS A 133 -13.79 25.16 -14.46
C LYS A 133 -14.22 25.94 -13.20
N ILE A 134 -14.46 25.24 -12.09
CA ILE A 134 -14.81 25.86 -10.81
C ILE A 134 -13.65 26.71 -10.27
N ASN A 135 -12.40 26.28 -10.45
CA ASN A 135 -11.25 27.06 -10.01
C ASN A 135 -11.12 28.38 -10.78
N ARG A 136 -11.39 28.36 -12.09
CA ARG A 136 -11.23 29.52 -12.99
C ARG A 136 -12.43 30.48 -12.97
N ASP A 137 -13.64 29.93 -13.03
CA ASP A 137 -14.87 30.68 -13.27
C ASP A 137 -15.79 30.75 -12.03
N ASP A 138 -15.31 30.23 -10.88
CA ASP A 138 -16.01 30.06 -9.59
C ASP A 138 -17.29 29.21 -9.63
N VAL A 139 -17.76 28.86 -10.82
CA VAL A 139 -19.01 28.14 -11.05
C VAL A 139 -18.88 27.15 -12.21
N ALA A 140 -19.46 25.96 -12.07
CA ALA A 140 -19.69 25.02 -13.16
C ALA A 140 -21.17 24.65 -13.30
N LYS A 141 -21.69 24.65 -14.54
CA LYS A 141 -23.07 24.24 -14.82
C LYS A 141 -23.07 22.83 -15.42
N PRO A 142 -23.81 21.85 -14.86
CA PRO A 142 -23.83 20.48 -15.38
C PRO A 142 -24.30 20.37 -16.83
N MET A 143 -25.09 21.34 -17.32
CA MET A 143 -25.55 21.40 -18.71
C MET A 143 -24.41 21.65 -19.71
N GLU A 144 -23.27 22.17 -19.26
CA GLU A 144 -22.05 22.33 -20.06
C GLU A 144 -21.28 21.00 -20.21
N PHE A 145 -21.74 19.95 -19.54
CA PHE A 145 -21.13 18.62 -19.51
C PHE A 145 -22.11 17.57 -20.05
N THR A 146 -21.57 16.50 -20.62
CA THR A 146 -22.37 15.39 -21.16
C THR A 146 -23.15 14.67 -20.04
N ILE A 147 -24.26 14.00 -20.38
CA ILE A 147 -25.06 13.22 -19.40
C ILE A 147 -24.17 12.20 -18.67
N ASN A 148 -23.24 11.57 -19.39
CA ASN A 148 -22.27 10.62 -18.84
C ASN A 148 -21.31 11.23 -17.81
N GLN A 149 -21.20 12.57 -17.75
CA GLN A 149 -20.34 13.26 -16.81
C GLN A 149 -21.02 13.60 -15.47
N ARG A 150 -22.34 13.44 -15.34
CA ARG A 150 -23.07 13.71 -14.08
C ARG A 150 -22.56 12.88 -12.89
N LYS A 151 -22.21 11.61 -13.14
CA LYS A 151 -21.61 10.73 -12.12
C LYS A 151 -20.32 11.28 -11.50
N TYR A 152 -19.59 12.16 -12.20
CA TYR A 152 -18.41 12.83 -11.64
C TYR A 152 -18.78 14.01 -10.75
N PHE A 153 -19.90 14.70 -11.01
CA PHE A 153 -20.44 15.70 -10.08
C PHE A 153 -20.86 15.05 -8.77
N ASP A 154 -21.57 13.92 -8.82
CA ASP A 154 -21.98 13.19 -7.61
C ASP A 154 -20.76 12.74 -6.78
N LEU A 155 -19.72 12.23 -7.46
CA LEU A 155 -18.46 11.89 -6.81
C LEU A 155 -17.82 13.09 -6.12
N LEU A 156 -17.67 14.21 -6.84
CA LEU A 156 -17.03 15.41 -6.31
C LEU A 156 -17.85 16.07 -5.18
N GLU A 157 -19.17 16.04 -5.27
CA GLU A 157 -20.08 16.55 -4.23
C GLU A 157 -19.99 15.68 -2.98
N SER A 158 -19.96 14.34 -3.12
CA SER A 158 -19.80 13.41 -2.00
C SER A 158 -18.47 13.58 -1.24
N GLN A 159 -17.49 14.20 -1.88
CA GLN A 159 -16.17 14.51 -1.31
C GLN A 159 -16.06 15.95 -0.79
N GLU A 160 -17.16 16.71 -0.81
CA GLU A 160 -17.22 18.14 -0.48
C GLU A 160 -16.26 19.01 -1.31
N LEU A 161 -15.82 18.55 -2.48
CA LEU A 161 -14.96 19.33 -3.38
C LEU A 161 -15.77 20.35 -4.16
N ILE A 162 -17.04 20.05 -4.43
CA ILE A 162 -18.00 20.96 -5.04
C ILE A 162 -19.28 20.95 -4.20
N ARG A 163 -20.06 22.03 -4.28
CA ARG A 163 -21.40 22.08 -3.68
C ARG A 163 -22.38 22.79 -4.60
N LYS A 164 -23.65 22.42 -4.52
CA LYS A 164 -24.72 23.13 -5.25
C LYS A 164 -24.85 24.56 -4.72
N LYS A 165 -24.87 25.53 -5.64
CA LYS A 165 -25.12 26.93 -5.31
C LYS A 165 -26.63 27.14 -5.13
N LEU A 166 -27.01 27.75 -4.00
CA LEU A 166 -28.41 27.97 -3.61
C LEU A 166 -29.22 28.62 -4.73
N ASN A 167 -30.42 28.08 -4.97
CA ASN A 167 -31.37 28.57 -5.98
C ASN A 167 -30.83 28.61 -7.43
N THR A 168 -29.80 27.82 -7.74
CA THR A 168 -29.25 27.69 -9.11
C THR A 168 -29.01 26.23 -9.47
N ASN A 169 -29.00 25.90 -10.77
CA ASN A 169 -28.55 24.60 -11.25
C ASN A 169 -27.02 24.60 -11.52
N SER A 170 -26.25 25.15 -10.59
CA SER A 170 -24.81 25.32 -10.74
C SER A 170 -24.05 24.91 -9.48
N TYR A 171 -22.77 24.58 -9.65
CA TYR A 171 -21.87 24.13 -8.59
C TYR A 171 -20.76 25.14 -8.37
N GLU A 172 -20.37 25.34 -7.12
CA GLU A 172 -19.25 26.18 -6.69
C GLU A 172 -18.27 25.36 -5.84
N ARG A 173 -17.17 25.99 -5.40
CA ARG A 173 -16.17 25.38 -4.52
C ARG A 173 -16.82 24.86 -3.24
N GLY A 174 -16.59 23.59 -2.92
CA GLY A 174 -17.02 22.98 -1.67
C GLY A 174 -16.01 23.18 -0.54
N ASN A 175 -16.37 22.76 0.68
CA ASN A 175 -15.55 22.98 1.86
C ASN A 175 -14.18 22.29 1.78
N ALA A 176 -14.09 21.10 1.16
CA ALA A 176 -12.81 20.41 1.00
C ALA A 176 -11.90 21.10 0.01
N PHE A 177 -12.46 21.72 -1.04
CA PHE A 177 -11.68 22.51 -1.99
C PHE A 177 -11.06 23.72 -1.27
N ILE A 178 -11.89 24.50 -0.56
CA ILE A 178 -11.47 25.71 0.16
C ILE A 178 -10.37 25.36 1.17
N ARG A 179 -10.54 24.29 1.96
CA ARG A 179 -9.49 23.84 2.89
C ARG A 179 -8.15 23.53 2.22
N ILE A 180 -8.16 22.97 1.01
CA ILE A 180 -6.91 22.68 0.27
C ILE A 180 -6.29 23.98 -0.24
N GLU A 181 -7.11 24.92 -0.72
CA GLU A 181 -6.68 26.26 -1.14
C GLU A 181 -6.05 27.03 0.05
N ASP A 182 -6.70 27.01 1.22
CA ASP A 182 -6.21 27.64 2.46
C ASP A 182 -4.91 27.00 2.98
N LEU A 183 -4.68 25.70 2.76
CA LEU A 183 -3.41 25.05 3.14
C LEU A 183 -2.25 25.43 2.20
N LEU A 184 -2.55 26.06 1.07
CA LEU A 184 -1.64 26.37 -0.01
C LEU A 184 -1.63 27.88 -0.30
N GLU A 185 -1.69 28.72 0.74
CA GLU A 185 -1.96 30.18 0.66
C GLU A 185 -1.19 30.93 -0.44
N ASP A 186 0.05 30.51 -0.76
CA ASP A 186 0.92 31.13 -1.77
C ASP A 186 1.05 30.35 -3.09
N ALA A 187 0.32 29.25 -3.25
CA ALA A 187 0.44 28.37 -4.40
C ALA A 187 -0.23 28.96 -5.66
N LYS A 188 0.35 28.66 -6.82
CA LYS A 188 -0.26 29.04 -8.10
C LYS A 188 -1.60 28.32 -8.29
N LYS A 189 -2.53 28.92 -9.03
CA LYS A 189 -3.83 28.29 -9.34
C LYS A 189 -3.70 26.87 -9.91
N ASP A 190 -2.68 26.62 -10.73
CA ASP A 190 -2.37 25.32 -11.31
C ASP A 190 -1.87 24.30 -10.28
N GLU A 191 -1.24 24.75 -9.21
CA GLU A 191 -0.81 23.90 -8.11
C GLU A 191 -1.99 23.53 -7.22
N ILE A 192 -2.84 24.50 -6.86
CA ILE A 192 -4.08 24.27 -6.10
C ILE A 192 -4.96 23.24 -6.82
N ILE A 193 -5.21 23.42 -8.12
CA ILE A 193 -6.04 22.47 -8.88
C ILE A 193 -5.42 21.07 -8.92
N ASN A 194 -4.10 20.94 -8.97
CA ASN A 194 -3.43 19.63 -8.93
C ASN A 194 -3.63 18.95 -7.58
N HIS A 195 -3.53 19.69 -6.47
CA HIS A 195 -3.78 19.15 -5.14
C HIS A 195 -5.24 18.75 -4.94
N VAL A 196 -6.19 19.58 -5.37
CA VAL A 196 -7.63 19.29 -5.34
C VAL A 196 -7.96 18.06 -6.20
N PHE A 197 -7.43 18.00 -7.43
CA PHE A 197 -7.63 16.87 -8.33
C PHE A 197 -7.02 15.58 -7.76
N GLY A 198 -5.81 15.66 -7.21
CA GLY A 198 -5.21 14.55 -6.50
C GLY A 198 -6.04 14.10 -5.29
N PHE A 199 -6.61 15.03 -4.52
CA PHE A 199 -7.47 14.69 -3.39
C PHE A 199 -8.72 13.94 -3.85
N ALA A 200 -9.31 14.36 -4.98
CA ALA A 200 -10.45 13.67 -5.59
C ALA A 200 -10.11 12.22 -5.95
N ILE A 201 -8.90 11.99 -6.47
CA ILE A 201 -8.37 10.66 -6.76
C ILE A 201 -8.21 9.84 -5.48
N LYS A 202 -7.59 10.42 -4.45
CA LYS A 202 -7.34 9.76 -3.16
C LYS A 202 -8.66 9.31 -2.51
N LYS A 203 -9.59 10.24 -2.29
CA LYS A 203 -10.89 9.94 -1.65
C LYS A 203 -11.79 9.11 -2.56
N GLY A 204 -11.63 9.25 -3.87
CA GLY A 204 -12.46 8.59 -4.88
C GLY A 204 -11.94 7.26 -5.38
N LYS A 205 -10.76 6.80 -4.95
CA LYS A 205 -10.05 5.64 -5.51
C LYS A 205 -10.97 4.45 -5.74
N LYS A 206 -11.72 4.06 -4.70
CA LYS A 206 -12.67 2.94 -4.76
C LYS A 206 -13.76 3.17 -5.80
N TYR A 207 -14.40 4.33 -5.78
CA TYR A 207 -15.46 4.65 -6.75
C TYR A 207 -14.92 4.72 -8.20
N ILE A 208 -13.76 5.32 -8.40
CA ILE A 208 -13.08 5.44 -9.68
C ILE A 208 -12.75 4.05 -10.27
N ILE A 209 -12.25 3.13 -9.45
CA ILE A 209 -11.88 1.79 -9.89
C ILE A 209 -13.12 0.88 -10.06
N ASP A 210 -14.00 0.86 -9.07
CA ASP A 210 -15.07 -0.14 -8.98
C ASP A 210 -16.32 0.26 -9.78
N HIS A 211 -16.67 1.55 -9.81
CA HIS A 211 -17.88 2.03 -10.48
C HIS A 211 -17.56 2.70 -11.82
N LEU A 212 -16.52 3.53 -11.88
CA LEU A 212 -16.12 4.19 -13.13
C LEU A 212 -15.26 3.30 -14.03
N LYS A 213 -14.73 2.19 -13.50
CA LYS A 213 -13.84 1.25 -14.18
C LYS A 213 -12.56 1.89 -14.74
N ILE A 214 -12.15 3.03 -14.18
CA ILE A 214 -10.93 3.73 -14.58
C ILE A 214 -9.78 3.21 -13.73
N ARG A 215 -8.90 2.43 -14.34
CA ARG A 215 -7.77 1.75 -13.65
C ARG A 215 -6.41 2.36 -13.98
N SER A 216 -6.37 3.45 -14.74
CA SER A 216 -5.15 4.06 -15.26
C SER A 216 -4.15 4.50 -14.19
N ILE A 217 -4.59 4.75 -12.95
CA ILE A 217 -3.69 5.10 -11.85
C ILE A 217 -2.97 3.89 -11.23
N ILE A 218 -3.56 2.70 -11.33
CA ILE A 218 -3.12 1.50 -10.62
C ILE A 218 -1.66 1.16 -10.95
N PRO A 219 -1.19 1.16 -12.22
CA PRO A 219 0.19 0.81 -12.52
C PRO A 219 1.21 1.72 -11.81
N PHE A 220 0.99 3.05 -11.85
CA PHE A 220 1.90 4.02 -11.26
C PHE A 220 1.91 3.95 -9.73
N LEU A 221 0.74 3.83 -9.10
CA LEU A 221 0.64 3.64 -7.66
C LEU A 221 1.34 2.37 -7.20
N ARG A 222 1.17 1.27 -7.94
CA ARG A 222 1.79 -0.01 -7.58
C ARG A 222 3.31 0.02 -7.73
N ILE A 223 3.85 0.72 -8.72
CA ILE A 223 5.30 0.93 -8.85
C ILE A 223 5.84 1.73 -7.66
N ALA A 224 5.20 2.84 -7.33
CA ALA A 224 5.56 3.63 -6.14
C ALA A 224 5.48 2.76 -4.87
N ASN A 225 4.42 1.97 -4.72
CA ASN A 225 4.24 1.08 -3.58
C ASN A 225 5.32 0.00 -3.52
N THR A 226 5.72 -0.58 -4.66
CA THR A 226 6.81 -1.57 -4.72
C THR A 226 8.10 -0.99 -4.12
N TYR A 227 8.52 0.19 -4.57
CA TYR A 227 9.72 0.84 -4.04
C TYR A 227 9.57 1.17 -2.55
N TYR A 228 8.52 1.92 -2.18
CA TYR A 228 8.39 2.39 -0.80
C TYR A 228 8.08 1.28 0.20
N SER A 229 7.49 0.16 -0.23
CA SER A 229 7.37 -1.03 0.61
C SER A 229 8.73 -1.62 0.96
N LEU A 230 9.71 -1.59 0.04
CA LEU A 230 11.08 -2.03 0.34
C LEU A 230 11.77 -1.04 1.29
N ALA A 231 11.69 0.25 1.00
CA ALA A 231 12.28 1.29 1.86
C ALA A 231 11.71 1.25 3.29
N LEU A 232 10.39 1.09 3.46
CA LEU A 232 9.76 0.95 4.77
C LEU A 232 10.19 -0.32 5.51
N LYS A 233 10.50 -1.40 4.80
CA LYS A 233 11.06 -2.63 5.40
C LYS A 233 12.54 -2.48 5.75
N ALA A 234 13.29 -1.67 5.00
CA ALA A 234 14.68 -1.33 5.33
C ALA A 234 14.77 -0.32 6.49
N ASN A 235 13.75 0.53 6.66
CA ASN A 235 13.70 1.72 7.51
C ASN A 235 14.51 2.90 6.99
N GLU A 236 14.88 2.86 5.73
CA GLU A 236 15.65 3.89 5.05
C GLU A 236 15.34 3.88 3.56
N LEU A 237 15.70 4.97 2.88
CA LEU A 237 15.72 4.99 1.43
C LEU A 237 16.85 4.07 0.95
N ILE A 238 16.57 3.31 -0.11
CA ILE A 238 17.52 2.35 -0.68
C ILE A 238 17.73 2.67 -2.16
N HIS A 239 18.88 2.31 -2.71
CA HIS A 239 19.11 2.38 -4.15
C HIS A 239 18.88 1.01 -4.75
N THR A 240 17.99 0.91 -5.73
CA THR A 240 17.60 -0.38 -6.30
C THR A 240 17.68 -0.39 -7.82
N THR A 241 17.71 -1.59 -8.40
CA THR A 241 17.71 -1.78 -9.85
C THR A 241 16.30 -2.02 -10.36
N VAL A 242 16.07 -1.81 -11.66
CA VAL A 242 14.79 -2.13 -12.30
C VAL A 242 14.43 -3.61 -12.15
N ASP A 243 15.42 -4.51 -12.20
CA ASP A 243 15.20 -5.96 -12.09
C ASP A 243 14.69 -6.35 -10.69
N GLU A 244 15.24 -5.75 -9.63
CA GLU A 244 14.79 -5.94 -8.26
C GLU A 244 13.39 -5.35 -8.03
N LEU A 245 13.10 -4.18 -8.61
CA LEU A 245 11.75 -3.60 -8.59
C LEU A 245 10.72 -4.50 -9.31
N ILE A 246 11.06 -5.02 -10.48
CA ILE A 246 10.20 -5.96 -11.22
C ILE A 246 9.93 -7.22 -10.40
N LEU A 247 10.98 -7.78 -9.80
CA LEU A 247 10.87 -8.98 -8.97
C LEU A 247 9.97 -8.74 -7.75
N GLU A 248 10.18 -7.62 -7.04
CA GLU A 248 9.35 -7.31 -5.88
C GLU A 248 7.90 -6.97 -6.28
N HIS A 249 7.71 -6.25 -7.37
CA HIS A 249 6.37 -5.97 -7.89
C HIS A 249 5.61 -7.27 -8.19
N ARG A 250 6.28 -8.25 -8.80
CA ARG A 250 5.72 -9.59 -9.00
C ARG A 250 5.37 -10.27 -7.69
N ASN A 251 6.25 -10.23 -6.70
CA ASN A 251 6.01 -10.89 -5.42
C ASN A 251 4.79 -10.30 -4.70
N ILE A 252 4.59 -8.98 -4.80
CA ILE A 252 3.46 -8.29 -4.18
C ILE A 252 2.16 -8.51 -4.95
N TYR A 253 2.19 -8.36 -6.29
CA TYR A 253 0.98 -8.29 -7.11
C TYR A 253 0.69 -9.53 -7.96
N ASN A 254 1.51 -10.58 -7.82
CA ASN A 254 1.43 -11.83 -8.57
C ASN A 254 1.34 -11.62 -10.09
N THR A 255 2.21 -10.74 -10.64
CA THR A 255 2.28 -10.45 -12.07
C THR A 255 3.26 -11.38 -12.80
N GLY A 256 3.07 -11.57 -14.11
CA GLY A 256 3.96 -12.39 -14.95
C GLY A 256 5.29 -11.70 -15.29
N LEU A 257 6.31 -12.47 -15.71
CA LEU A 257 7.64 -11.97 -16.13
C LEU A 257 7.84 -11.91 -17.66
N GLY A 258 6.76 -11.86 -18.44
CA GLY A 258 6.88 -11.80 -19.90
C GLY A 258 7.55 -10.50 -20.37
N CYS A 259 8.19 -10.53 -21.54
CA CYS A 259 8.82 -9.34 -22.14
C CYS A 259 7.86 -8.13 -22.22
N GLN A 260 6.59 -8.39 -22.58
CA GLN A 260 5.55 -7.36 -22.64
C GLN A 260 5.24 -6.73 -21.27
N PHE A 261 5.40 -7.48 -20.17
CA PHE A 261 5.24 -6.93 -18.83
C PHE A 261 6.39 -5.99 -18.49
N ARG A 262 7.64 -6.43 -18.73
CA ARG A 262 8.84 -5.62 -18.48
C ARG A 262 8.79 -4.28 -19.20
N THR A 263 8.53 -4.27 -20.50
CA THR A 263 8.44 -3.02 -21.29
C THR A 263 7.36 -2.07 -20.76
N LYS A 264 6.20 -2.60 -20.36
CA LYS A 264 5.14 -1.78 -19.77
C LYS A 264 5.52 -1.25 -18.39
N PHE A 265 6.20 -2.06 -17.58
CA PHE A 265 6.68 -1.68 -16.26
C PHE A 265 7.68 -0.53 -16.37
N GLU A 266 8.69 -0.66 -17.22
CA GLU A 266 9.70 0.37 -17.48
C GLU A 266 9.06 1.67 -17.97
N MET A 267 8.17 1.61 -18.96
CA MET A 267 7.43 2.80 -19.43
C MET A 267 6.61 3.47 -18.31
N HIS A 268 6.00 2.69 -17.41
CA HIS A 268 5.27 3.25 -16.28
C HIS A 268 6.21 3.80 -15.19
N LEU A 269 7.37 3.19 -14.99
CA LEU A 269 8.42 3.65 -14.09
C LEU A 269 8.95 5.01 -14.55
N ASP A 270 9.21 5.17 -15.86
CA ASP A 270 9.62 6.45 -16.44
C ASP A 270 8.61 7.56 -16.13
N ASN A 271 7.31 7.30 -16.23
CA ASN A 271 6.28 8.28 -15.88
C ASN A 271 6.25 8.60 -14.38
N VAL A 272 6.51 7.61 -13.52
CA VAL A 272 6.62 7.82 -12.06
C VAL A 272 7.81 8.71 -11.70
N ILE A 273 8.88 8.66 -12.50
CA ILE A 273 10.09 9.48 -12.35
C ILE A 273 9.88 10.85 -12.98
N GLN A 274 9.69 10.90 -14.30
CA GLN A 274 9.74 12.12 -15.11
C GLN A 274 8.51 13.02 -14.95
N GLU A 275 7.31 12.43 -14.86
CA GLU A 275 6.06 13.22 -14.78
C GLU A 275 5.61 13.43 -13.34
N ALA A 276 5.66 12.38 -12.52
CA ALA A 276 5.20 12.47 -11.14
C ALA A 276 6.30 12.98 -10.20
N GLY A 277 7.57 12.63 -10.45
CA GLY A 277 8.66 12.90 -9.53
C GLY A 277 8.42 12.25 -8.16
N ILE A 278 7.93 11.01 -8.15
CA ILE A 278 7.76 10.21 -6.92
C ILE A 278 9.05 9.46 -6.63
N LEU A 279 9.68 8.96 -7.69
CA LEU A 279 11.00 8.34 -7.67
C LEU A 279 11.98 9.22 -8.45
N GLU A 280 13.26 8.99 -8.21
CA GLU A 280 14.39 9.61 -8.88
C GLU A 280 15.28 8.51 -9.46
N GLU A 281 16.03 8.87 -10.50
CA GLU A 281 16.90 7.96 -11.22
C GLU A 281 18.25 8.62 -11.44
N ASP A 282 19.31 7.89 -11.07
CA ASP A 282 20.68 8.19 -11.45
C ASP A 282 21.33 6.97 -12.12
N LYS A 283 22.21 6.26 -11.43
CA LYS A 283 22.63 4.89 -11.74
C LYS A 283 21.63 3.86 -11.22
N TYR A 284 20.84 4.21 -10.21
CA TYR A 284 19.85 3.38 -9.55
C TYR A 284 18.53 4.15 -9.38
N TYR A 285 17.48 3.44 -8.98
CA TYR A 285 16.19 4.03 -8.63
C TYR A 285 16.09 4.20 -7.12
N TYR A 286 15.66 5.38 -6.70
CA TYR A 286 15.41 5.70 -5.30
C TYR A 286 14.20 6.65 -5.16
N GLY A 287 13.70 6.81 -3.95
CA GLY A 287 12.50 7.59 -3.66
C GLY A 287 12.82 8.91 -2.98
N LYS A 288 11.89 9.86 -3.07
CA LYS A 288 12.04 11.15 -2.40
C LYS A 288 11.92 11.05 -0.88
N GLU A 289 12.77 11.81 -0.20
CA GLU A 289 12.86 11.83 1.26
C GLU A 289 11.62 12.41 1.94
N ASN A 290 11.02 13.47 1.38
CA ASN A 290 9.81 14.06 1.94
C ASN A 290 8.62 13.07 1.92
N ILE A 291 8.45 12.32 0.83
CA ILE A 291 7.45 11.26 0.73
C ILE A 291 7.78 10.16 1.75
N PHE A 292 9.04 9.73 1.83
CA PHE A 292 9.43 8.66 2.76
C PHE A 292 9.16 9.01 4.24
N LYS A 293 9.48 10.24 4.66
CA LYS A 293 9.20 10.72 6.02
C LYS A 293 7.70 10.66 6.35
N GLU A 294 6.85 11.14 5.45
CA GLU A 294 5.40 11.05 5.61
C GLU A 294 4.92 9.59 5.72
N LEU A 295 5.49 8.68 4.91
CA LEU A 295 5.15 7.26 4.97
C LEU A 295 5.58 6.61 6.27
N GLN A 296 6.77 6.92 6.80
CA GLN A 296 7.25 6.39 8.08
C GLN A 296 6.32 6.80 9.23
N GLU A 297 5.88 8.06 9.26
CA GLU A 297 4.94 8.55 10.28
C GLU A 297 3.61 7.78 10.22
N LYS A 298 3.02 7.65 9.03
CA LYS A 298 1.76 6.91 8.84
C LYS A 298 1.91 5.41 9.15
N ALA A 299 3.01 4.80 8.73
CA ALA A 299 3.28 3.38 8.95
C ALA A 299 3.39 3.02 10.45
N ARG A 300 3.90 3.95 11.27
CA ARG A 300 3.89 3.81 12.74
C ARG A 300 2.47 3.85 13.30
N THR A 301 1.61 4.75 12.81
CA THR A 301 0.21 4.85 13.25
C THR A 301 -0.60 3.59 12.94
N VAL A 302 -0.38 2.98 11.78
CA VAL A 302 -1.12 1.78 11.32
C VAL A 302 -0.44 0.47 11.75
N LYS A 303 0.60 0.53 12.59
CA LYS A 303 1.34 -0.63 13.14
C LYS A 303 1.99 -1.55 12.10
N ILE A 304 2.20 -1.09 10.86
CA ILE A 304 2.95 -1.82 9.82
C ILE A 304 4.37 -2.15 10.32
N MET A 305 4.99 -1.18 10.99
CA MET A 305 6.33 -1.32 11.56
C MET A 305 6.41 -2.35 12.70
N SER A 306 5.29 -2.78 13.28
CA SER A 306 5.30 -3.84 14.31
C SER A 306 5.37 -5.25 13.72
N ALA A 307 4.93 -5.42 12.46
CA ALA A 307 5.00 -6.69 11.74
C ALA A 307 6.38 -6.91 11.10
N ILE A 308 7.04 -5.82 10.72
CA ILE A 308 8.43 -5.82 10.24
C ILE A 308 9.31 -5.82 11.49
N GLY A 309 9.98 -6.93 11.79
CA GLY A 309 10.75 -7.07 13.02
C GLY A 309 11.90 -6.05 13.12
N TYR A 310 11.60 -4.92 13.75
CA TYR A 310 12.55 -3.95 14.31
C TYR A 310 12.74 -4.23 15.81
#